data_AF-A0A8U1EPV5-F1
#
_entry.id   AF-A0A8U1EPV5-F1
#
_cell.length_a   1.000
_cell.length_b   1.000
_cell.length_c   1.000
_cell.angle_alpha   90.00
_cell.angle_beta   90.00
_cell.angle_gamma   90.00
#
_symmetry.space_group_name_H-M   'P 1'
#
loop_
_entity.id
_entity.type
_entity.pdbx_description
1 polymer ?
#
loop_
_entity_poly.entity_id
_entity_poly.type
_entity_poly.pdbx_seq_one_letter_code
_entity_poly.pdbx_strand_id
1 'polypeptide(L)'
;MVYFAKLLQQNLRNEYTLVTSSGNMEAVVCDVVSPEDLLKFEKKYSTELAKGDLTKDTKFEYAWCLIRSKFPDDINKGIVLLDELVHKGTKDDQRDYLFYLAIGNYKLKEYERGLKCIRILLKNEPGNTQALDLEKLIVKAMRKE
;
A
#
# COMPACT_ATOMS: atom_id res chain seq x y z
N MET A 1 -4.86 -9.05 -9.05
CA MET A 1 -5.14 -8.79 -10.48
C MET A 1 -6.20 -7.70 -10.72
N VAL A 2 -7.10 -7.39 -9.76
CA VAL A 2 -8.19 -6.42 -9.97
C VAL A 2 -7.68 -4.96 -10.00
N TYR A 3 -6.77 -4.54 -9.10
CA TYR A 3 -6.23 -3.17 -9.12
C TYR A 3 -5.13 -2.93 -10.17
N PHE A 4 -4.39 -3.98 -10.55
CA PHE A 4 -3.49 -3.96 -11.71
C PHE A 4 -4.22 -3.49 -12.99
N ALA A 5 -5.50 -3.85 -13.14
CA ALA A 5 -6.34 -3.43 -14.26
C ALA A 5 -6.85 -1.98 -14.14
N LYS A 6 -6.97 -1.42 -12.92
CA LYS A 6 -7.37 -0.02 -12.69
C LYS A 6 -6.20 0.97 -12.81
N LEU A 7 -5.01 0.61 -12.31
CA LEU A 7 -3.78 1.43 -12.49
C LEU A 7 -3.37 1.55 -13.97
N LEU A 8 -3.79 0.56 -14.77
CA LEU A 8 -3.78 0.54 -16.22
C LEU A 8 -4.52 1.72 -16.86
N GLN A 9 -5.64 2.16 -16.27
CA GLN A 9 -6.41 3.29 -16.77
C GLN A 9 -5.82 4.65 -16.37
N GLN A 10 -4.94 4.70 -15.36
CA GLN A 10 -4.36 5.94 -14.83
C GLN A 10 -2.90 6.18 -15.26
N ASN A 11 -2.38 5.40 -16.23
CA ASN A 11 -0.97 5.40 -16.67
C ASN A 11 0.08 5.11 -15.58
N LEU A 12 -0.34 4.75 -14.37
CA LEU A 12 0.54 4.34 -13.25
C LEU A 12 1.02 2.89 -13.39
N ARG A 13 0.54 2.15 -14.40
CA ARG A 13 0.92 0.76 -14.67
C ARG A 13 2.42 0.58 -14.84
N ASN A 14 3.10 1.51 -15.51
CA ASN A 14 4.52 1.36 -15.80
C ASN A 14 5.35 1.45 -14.52
N GLU A 15 5.08 2.42 -13.64
CA GLU A 15 5.73 2.50 -12.33
C GLU A 15 5.42 1.26 -11.47
N TYR A 16 4.15 0.88 -11.37
CA TYR A 16 3.74 -0.27 -10.56
C TYR A 16 4.36 -1.59 -11.05
N THR A 17 4.37 -1.81 -12.37
CA THR A 17 4.92 -3.03 -12.98
C THR A 17 6.44 -3.03 -12.87
N LEU A 18 7.13 -1.91 -13.08
CA LEU A 18 8.59 -1.81 -12.93
C LEU A 18 9.03 -2.09 -11.49
N VAL A 19 8.33 -1.51 -10.52
CA VAL A 19 8.57 -1.72 -9.09
C VAL A 19 8.40 -3.20 -8.73
N THR A 20 7.33 -3.83 -9.21
CA THR A 20 7.02 -5.24 -8.89
C THR A 20 7.75 -6.28 -9.77
N SER A 21 8.25 -5.92 -10.95
CA SER A 21 9.00 -6.79 -11.86
C SER A 21 10.49 -6.87 -11.52
N SER A 22 10.99 -5.97 -10.68
CA SER A 22 12.42 -5.89 -10.34
C SER A 22 12.94 -7.07 -9.51
N GLY A 23 12.07 -7.96 -9.04
CA GLY A 23 12.44 -9.10 -8.19
C GLY A 23 13.05 -8.70 -6.85
N ASN A 24 13.03 -7.40 -6.51
CA ASN A 24 13.69 -6.84 -5.35
C ASN A 24 12.66 -6.10 -4.49
N MET A 25 12.14 -6.77 -3.46
CA MET A 25 11.15 -6.20 -2.54
C MET A 25 11.69 -4.95 -1.83
N GLU A 26 12.99 -4.87 -1.58
CA GLU A 26 13.62 -3.69 -1.02
C GLU A 26 13.45 -2.46 -1.93
N ALA A 27 13.46 -2.62 -3.25
CA ALA A 27 13.19 -1.52 -4.18
C ALA A 27 11.74 -1.04 -4.08
N VAL A 28 10.78 -1.96 -3.91
CA VAL A 28 9.35 -1.65 -3.71
C VAL A 28 9.13 -0.81 -2.46
N VAL A 29 9.79 -1.20 -1.37
CA VAL A 29 9.64 -0.52 -0.09
C VAL A 29 10.36 0.82 -0.07
N CYS A 30 11.49 0.94 -0.76
CA CYS A 30 12.25 2.20 -0.87
C CYS A 30 11.66 3.19 -1.88
N ASP A 31 10.68 2.77 -2.69
CA ASP A 31 10.04 3.64 -3.66
C ASP A 31 9.29 4.80 -2.99
N VAL A 32 9.31 5.95 -3.67
CA VAL A 32 8.76 7.21 -3.19
C VAL A 32 7.89 7.86 -4.25
N VAL A 33 6.69 8.29 -3.85
CA VAL A 33 5.76 9.00 -4.73
C VAL A 33 6.29 10.40 -5.08
N SER A 34 6.04 10.86 -6.30
CA SER A 34 6.34 12.24 -6.68
C SER A 34 5.45 13.23 -5.89
N PRO A 35 5.94 14.44 -5.55
CA PRO A 35 5.10 15.46 -4.92
C PRO A 35 3.89 15.86 -5.77
N GLU A 36 4.04 15.82 -7.10
CA GLU A 36 2.97 16.17 -8.06
C GLU A 36 1.82 15.16 -8.00
N ASP A 37 2.14 13.85 -7.96
CA ASP A 37 1.13 12.81 -7.84
C ASP A 37 0.46 12.84 -6.47
N LEU A 38 1.24 13.03 -5.39
CA LEU A 38 0.67 13.14 -4.04
C LEU A 38 -0.35 14.28 -3.97
N LEU A 39 -0.01 15.46 -4.51
CA LEU A 39 -0.90 16.62 -4.56
C LEU A 39 -2.13 16.36 -5.43
N LYS A 40 -1.98 15.66 -6.56
CA LYS A 40 -3.09 15.31 -7.45
C LYS A 40 -4.11 14.42 -6.73
N PHE A 41 -3.66 13.37 -6.04
CA PHE A 41 -4.54 12.46 -5.32
C PHE A 41 -5.13 13.10 -4.05
N GLU A 42 -4.38 13.96 -3.37
CA GLU A 42 -4.89 14.76 -2.25
C GLU A 42 -6.04 15.69 -2.68
N LYS A 43 -5.89 16.39 -3.81
CA LYS A 43 -6.94 17.26 -4.36
C LYS A 43 -8.20 16.47 -4.71
N LYS A 44 -8.03 15.30 -5.36
CA LYS A 44 -9.14 14.40 -5.70
C LYS A 44 -9.87 13.94 -4.44
N TYR A 45 -9.13 13.44 -3.45
CA TYR A 45 -9.67 12.99 -2.17
C TYR A 45 -10.44 14.10 -1.44
N SER A 46 -9.85 15.28 -1.33
CA SER A 46 -10.46 16.42 -0.63
C SER A 46 -11.73 16.92 -1.33
N THR A 47 -11.74 16.92 -2.67
CA THR A 47 -12.89 17.33 -3.46
C THR A 47 -14.07 16.37 -3.30
N GLU A 48 -13.82 15.05 -3.39
CA GLU A 48 -14.87 14.05 -3.21
C GLU A 48 -15.37 14.01 -1.76
N LEU A 49 -14.47 14.16 -0.78
CA LEU A 49 -14.84 14.24 0.64
C LEU A 49 -15.76 15.43 0.92
N ALA A 50 -15.44 16.62 0.39
CA ALA A 50 -16.26 17.82 0.56
C ALA A 50 -17.65 17.69 -0.09
N LYS A 51 -17.77 16.91 -1.17
CA LYS A 51 -19.05 16.62 -1.84
C LYS A 51 -19.87 15.53 -1.16
N GLY A 52 -19.27 14.75 -0.25
CA GLY A 52 -19.89 13.57 0.35
C GLY A 52 -19.87 12.32 -0.55
N ASP A 53 -19.17 12.37 -1.69
CA ASP A 53 -19.12 11.31 -2.70
C ASP A 53 -17.83 10.47 -2.64
N LEU A 54 -17.12 10.51 -1.50
CA LEU A 54 -15.82 9.84 -1.36
C LEU A 54 -15.94 8.33 -1.59
N THR A 55 -15.30 7.89 -2.68
CA THR A 55 -15.28 6.46 -3.05
C THR A 55 -14.16 5.70 -2.33
N LYS A 56 -14.35 4.38 -2.19
CA LYS A 56 -13.30 3.49 -1.68
C LYS A 56 -12.03 3.53 -2.54
N ASP A 57 -12.20 3.65 -3.86
CA ASP A 57 -11.09 3.71 -4.80
C ASP A 57 -10.25 4.98 -4.61
N THR A 58 -10.90 6.15 -4.54
CA THR A 58 -10.20 7.43 -4.30
C THR A 58 -9.50 7.45 -2.95
N LYS A 59 -10.13 6.90 -1.92
CA LYS A 59 -9.51 6.77 -0.60
C LYS A 59 -8.27 5.87 -0.64
N PHE A 60 -8.34 4.74 -1.34
CA PHE A 60 -7.20 3.85 -1.49
C PHE A 60 -6.06 4.48 -2.28
N GLU A 61 -6.36 5.15 -3.40
CA GLU A 61 -5.36 5.84 -4.23
C GLU A 61 -4.57 6.88 -3.42
N TYR A 62 -5.28 7.69 -2.63
CA TYR A 62 -4.62 8.67 -1.76
C TYR A 62 -3.80 7.99 -0.66
N ALA A 63 -4.35 6.96 0.00
CA ALA A 63 -3.62 6.21 1.01
C ALA A 63 -2.34 5.56 0.45
N TRP A 64 -2.40 5.01 -0.77
CA TRP A 64 -1.26 4.41 -1.45
C TRP A 64 -0.14 5.43 -1.72
N CYS A 65 -0.49 6.65 -2.16
CA CYS A 65 0.48 7.74 -2.30
C CYS A 65 1.10 8.11 -0.94
N LEU A 66 0.29 8.20 0.11
CA LEU A 66 0.75 8.52 1.47
C LEU A 66 1.73 7.46 2.02
N ILE A 67 1.49 6.17 1.81
CA ILE A 67 2.44 5.10 2.19
C ILE A 67 3.79 5.23 1.47
N ARG A 68 3.78 5.75 0.24
CA ARG A 68 4.97 6.03 -0.57
C ARG A 68 5.59 7.41 -0.24
N SER A 69 5.11 8.15 0.76
CA SER A 69 5.74 9.42 1.17
C SER A 69 7.10 9.21 1.85
N LYS A 70 7.90 10.29 1.92
CA LYS A 70 9.13 10.36 2.74
C LYS A 70 8.84 10.76 4.19
N PHE A 71 7.65 11.29 4.47
CA PHE A 71 7.29 11.83 5.77
C PHE A 71 6.55 10.77 6.62
N PRO A 72 7.00 10.48 7.85
CA PRO A 72 6.33 9.52 8.73
C PRO A 72 4.86 9.84 9.00
N ASP A 73 4.50 11.11 9.13
CA ASP A 73 3.12 11.54 9.37
C ASP A 73 2.18 11.21 8.21
N ASP A 74 2.65 11.38 6.97
CA ASP A 74 1.93 10.97 5.77
C ASP A 74 1.72 9.45 5.76
N ILE A 75 2.79 8.69 6.02
CA ILE A 75 2.72 7.23 6.05
C ILE A 75 1.71 6.77 7.11
N ASN A 76 1.73 7.37 8.30
CA ASN A 76 0.79 7.06 9.37
C ASN A 76 -0.66 7.38 8.95
N LYS A 77 -0.89 8.54 8.30
CA LYS A 77 -2.20 8.88 7.73
C LYS A 77 -2.65 7.84 6.69
N GLY A 78 -1.74 7.39 5.83
CA GLY A 78 -2.00 6.32 4.85
C GLY A 78 -2.42 5.01 5.52
N ILE A 79 -1.74 4.61 6.60
CA ILE A 79 -2.08 3.43 7.39
C ILE A 79 -3.50 3.52 7.94
N VAL A 80 -3.86 4.65 8.56
CA VAL A 80 -5.22 4.87 9.11
C VAL A 80 -6.28 4.75 8.02
N LEU A 81 -6.06 5.37 6.85
CA LEU A 81 -7.00 5.29 5.74
C LEU A 81 -7.16 3.85 5.22
N LEU A 82 -6.07 3.07 5.17
CA LEU A 82 -6.10 1.66 4.76
C LEU A 82 -6.80 0.77 5.80
N ASP A 83 -6.57 0.97 7.09
CA ASP A 83 -7.28 0.21 8.14
C ASP A 83 -8.80 0.40 8.01
N GLU A 84 -9.25 1.63 7.79
CA GLU A 84 -10.68 1.90 7.57
C GLU A 84 -11.23 1.20 6.34
N LEU A 85 -10.42 1.04 5.29
CA LEU A 85 -10.79 0.33 4.07
C LEU A 85 -10.82 -1.18 4.25
N VAL A 86 -9.92 -1.77 5.04
CA VAL A 86 -9.90 -3.22 5.33
C VAL A 86 -11.23 -3.70 5.89
N HIS A 87 -11.86 -2.93 6.77
CA HIS A 87 -13.14 -3.28 7.38
C HIS A 87 -14.35 -3.09 6.44
N LYS A 88 -14.19 -2.36 5.33
CA LYS A 88 -15.26 -1.99 4.38
C LYS A 88 -15.09 -2.60 2.98
N GLY A 89 -13.96 -3.26 2.74
CA GLY A 89 -13.56 -3.87 1.47
C GLY A 89 -14.10 -5.29 1.30
N THR A 90 -14.13 -5.76 0.06
CA THR A 90 -14.32 -7.18 -0.25
C THR A 90 -13.06 -7.97 0.10
N LYS A 91 -13.14 -9.31 0.12
CA LYS A 91 -11.95 -10.16 0.30
C LYS A 91 -10.87 -9.92 -0.76
N ASP A 92 -11.27 -9.49 -1.95
CA ASP A 92 -10.33 -9.19 -3.03
C ASP A 92 -9.64 -7.84 -2.81
N ASP A 93 -10.39 -6.83 -2.38
CA ASP A 93 -9.83 -5.51 -2.04
C ASP A 93 -8.86 -5.59 -0.86
N GLN A 94 -9.19 -6.40 0.14
CA GLN A 94 -8.38 -6.59 1.34
C GLN A 94 -6.96 -7.07 1.02
N ARG A 95 -6.74 -7.75 -0.11
CA ARG A 95 -5.41 -8.25 -0.50
C ARG A 95 -4.44 -7.09 -0.68
N ASP A 96 -4.84 -6.11 -1.47
CA ASP A 96 -4.02 -4.92 -1.76
C ASP A 96 -3.88 -4.06 -0.49
N TYR A 97 -4.95 -3.92 0.29
CA TYR A 97 -4.91 -3.14 1.53
C TYR A 97 -3.93 -3.72 2.57
N LEU A 98 -3.97 -5.04 2.78
CA LEU A 98 -3.06 -5.73 3.70
C LEU A 98 -1.61 -5.64 3.25
N PHE A 99 -1.36 -5.73 1.94
CA PHE A 99 -0.02 -5.58 1.39
C PHE A 99 0.56 -4.19 1.66
N TYR A 100 -0.20 -3.13 1.38
CA TYR A 100 0.25 -1.75 1.63
C TYR A 100 0.29 -1.37 3.11
N LEU A 101 -0.58 -1.96 3.95
CA LEU A 101 -0.44 -1.86 5.41
C LEU A 101 0.89 -2.46 5.87
N ALA A 102 1.28 -3.61 5.34
CA ALA A 102 2.56 -4.22 5.70
C ALA A 102 3.75 -3.33 5.30
N ILE A 103 3.73 -2.72 4.12
CA ILE A 103 4.75 -1.75 3.68
C ILE A 103 4.79 -0.52 4.59
N GLY A 104 3.64 0.08 4.87
CA GLY A 104 3.54 1.27 5.73
C GLY A 104 4.12 1.01 7.13
N ASN A 105 3.71 -0.09 7.75
CA ASN A 105 4.21 -0.49 9.06
C ASN A 105 5.72 -0.82 9.02
N TYR A 106 6.20 -1.50 7.99
CA TYR A 106 7.65 -1.71 7.81
C TYR A 106 8.42 -0.39 7.74
N LYS A 107 7.93 0.60 6.97
CA LYS A 107 8.57 1.92 6.84
C LYS A 107 8.64 2.67 8.18
N LEU A 108 7.64 2.49 9.05
CA LEU A 108 7.62 3.06 10.39
C LEU A 108 8.34 2.21 11.45
N LYS A 109 8.96 1.09 11.04
CA LYS A 109 9.57 0.08 11.94
C LYS A 109 8.59 -0.61 12.89
N GLU A 110 7.29 -0.55 12.60
CA GLU A 110 6.22 -1.27 13.29
C GLU A 110 6.13 -2.72 12.78
N TYR A 111 7.24 -3.46 12.87
CA TYR A 111 7.41 -4.73 12.15
C TYR A 111 6.43 -5.81 12.59
N GLU A 112 6.06 -5.89 13.87
CA GLU A 112 5.09 -6.87 14.36
C GLU A 112 3.73 -6.70 13.67
N ARG A 113 3.30 -5.45 13.53
CA ARG A 113 2.04 -5.12 12.87
C ARG A 113 2.12 -5.40 11.37
N GLY A 114 3.22 -5.03 10.72
CA GLY A 114 3.46 -5.34 9.32
C GLY A 114 3.44 -6.86 9.05
N LEU A 115 4.09 -7.64 9.93
CA LEU A 115 4.13 -9.10 9.85
C LEU A 115 2.75 -9.73 10.02
N LYS A 116 1.92 -9.19 10.93
CA LYS A 116 0.54 -9.65 11.09
C LYS A 116 -0.27 -9.42 9.81
N CYS A 117 -0.18 -8.24 9.20
CA CYS A 117 -0.87 -7.93 7.95
C CYS A 117 -0.48 -8.89 6.82
N ILE A 118 0.83 -9.10 6.61
CA ILE A 118 1.30 -9.92 5.49
C ILE A 118 0.95 -11.40 5.67
N ARG A 119 0.93 -11.92 6.90
CA ARG A 119 0.51 -13.29 7.20
C ARG A 119 -0.98 -13.53 6.98
N ILE A 120 -1.83 -12.51 7.22
CA ILE A 120 -3.26 -12.60 6.87
C ILE A 120 -3.42 -12.73 5.36
N LEU A 121 -2.65 -11.96 4.58
CA LEU A 121 -2.64 -12.09 3.11
C LEU A 121 -2.18 -13.49 2.68
N LEU A 122 -1.05 -13.97 3.20
CA LEU A 122 -0.49 -15.28 2.85
C LEU A 122 -1.39 -16.47 3.26
N LYS A 123 -2.20 -16.32 4.31
CA LYS A 123 -3.20 -17.33 4.66
C LYS A 123 -4.23 -17.54 3.55
N ASN A 124 -4.60 -16.46 2.85
CA ASN A 124 -5.54 -16.50 1.74
C ASN A 124 -4.86 -16.79 0.40
N GLU A 125 -3.60 -16.36 0.23
CA GLU A 125 -2.81 -16.55 -0.98
C GLU A 125 -1.40 -17.10 -0.68
N PRO A 126 -1.27 -18.40 -0.36
CA PRO A 126 0.02 -18.98 0.04
C PRO A 126 1.11 -18.92 -1.03
N GLY A 127 0.73 -18.83 -2.31
CA GLY A 127 1.63 -18.75 -3.46
C GLY A 127 2.00 -17.33 -3.88
N ASN A 128 1.58 -16.30 -3.13
CA ASN A 128 1.88 -14.91 -3.48
C ASN A 128 3.36 -14.60 -3.18
N THR A 129 4.19 -14.63 -4.22
CA THR A 129 5.65 -14.44 -4.13
C THR A 129 6.02 -13.07 -3.56
N GLN A 130 5.27 -12.02 -3.92
CA GLN A 130 5.50 -10.67 -3.38
C GLN A 130 5.25 -10.62 -1.88
N ALA A 131 4.17 -11.23 -1.41
CA ALA A 131 3.87 -11.27 0.02
C ALA A 131 4.91 -12.11 0.79
N LEU A 132 5.39 -13.21 0.21
CA LEU A 132 6.47 -14.02 0.79
C LEU A 132 7.78 -13.24 0.90
N ASP A 133 8.13 -12.47 -0.12
CA ASP A 133 9.37 -11.68 -0.11
C ASP A 133 9.29 -10.51 0.88
N LEU A 134 8.12 -9.88 1.02
CA LEU A 134 7.87 -8.87 2.05
C LEU A 134 7.92 -9.47 3.46
N GLU A 135 7.37 -10.66 3.68
CA GLU A 135 7.49 -11.36 4.97
C GLU A 135 8.96 -11.61 5.34
N LYS A 136 9.77 -12.14 4.40
CA LYS A 136 11.21 -12.35 4.63
C LYS A 136 11.92 -11.06 4.98
N LEU A 137 11.58 -9.96 4.30
CA LEU A 137 12.17 -8.65 4.53
C LEU A 137 11.84 -8.13 5.94
N ILE A 138 10.57 -8.22 6.36
CA ILE A 138 10.13 -7.82 7.71
C ILE A 138 10.84 -8.67 8.78
N VAL A 139 10.85 -10.00 8.62
CA VAL A 139 11.51 -10.91 9.59
C VAL A 139 13.01 -10.64 9.69
N LYS A 140 13.67 -10.34 8.56
CA LYS A 140 15.09 -9.96 8.53
C LYS A 140 15.34 -8.65 9.27
N ALA A 141 14.45 -7.67 9.16
CA ALA A 141 14.57 -6.40 9.88
C ALA A 141 14.38 -6.57 11.39
N MET A 142 13.39 -7.36 11.82
CA MET A 142 13.15 -7.67 13.24
C MET A 142 14.34 -8.34 13.95
N ARG A 143 15.16 -9.11 13.22
CA ARG A 143 16.35 -9.78 13.79
C ARG A 143 17.56 -8.85 13.91
N LYS A 144 17.50 -7.68 13.28
CA LYS A 144 18.59 -6.69 13.23
C LYS A 144 18.38 -5.53 14.20
N GLU A 145 17.16 -5.37 14.72
CA GLU A 145 16.88 -4.58 15.92
C GLU A 145 17.23 -5.36 17.19
#